data_AF-A0AA97ENS3-F1
#
_entry.id   AF-A0AA97ENS3-F1
#
_cell.length_a   1.000
_cell.length_b   1.000
_cell.length_c   1.000
_cell.angle_alpha   90.00
_cell.angle_beta   90.00
_cell.angle_gamma   90.00
#
_symmetry.space_group_name_H-M   'P 1'
#
loop_
_entity.id
_entity.type
_entity.pdbx_description
1 polymer ?
#
loop_
_entity_poly.entity_id
_entity_poly.type
_entity_poly.pdbx_seq_one_letter_code
_entity_poly.pdbx_strand_id
1 'polypeptide(L)'
;MINNEAFIKRLQKVIDYYGESASSFAEKIGVQRSSISHILSGRNKPSLDFVLKVLSSFPEVELYWLLNGKGEFPSNKAITTSNTKPQDLKIEETLKSENKTGKKIERIVIFYADGSFENFKNE
;
A
#
# COMPACT_ATOMS: atom_id res chain seq x y z
N MET A 1 14.65 -8.33 11.76
CA MET A 1 15.36 -7.04 11.71
C MET A 1 15.34 -6.51 10.29
N ILE A 2 15.15 -5.20 10.09
CA ILE A 2 15.21 -4.57 8.76
C ILE A 2 16.67 -4.51 8.32
N ASN A 3 16.94 -4.87 7.05
CA ASN A 3 18.26 -4.73 6.45
C ASN A 3 18.46 -3.25 6.03
N ASN A 4 19.36 -2.55 6.72
CA ASN A 4 19.59 -1.11 6.53
C ASN A 4 20.16 -0.78 5.14
N GLU A 5 21.10 -1.59 4.64
CA GLU A 5 21.69 -1.38 3.31
C GLU A 5 20.64 -1.53 2.20
N ALA A 6 19.78 -2.55 2.32
CA ALA A 6 18.72 -2.78 1.36
C ALA A 6 17.65 -1.66 1.42
N PHE A 7 17.35 -1.14 2.62
CA PHE A 7 16.49 0.03 2.80
C PHE A 7 17.08 1.26 2.11
N ILE A 8 18.37 1.56 2.33
CA ILE A 8 19.05 2.72 1.72
C ILE A 8 19.00 2.64 0.20
N LYS A 9 19.25 1.46 -0.39
CA LYS A 9 19.16 1.27 -1.85
C LYS A 9 17.76 1.55 -2.39
N ARG A 10 16.72 1.14 -1.66
CA ARG A 10 15.32 1.41 -2.06
C ARG A 10 14.95 2.87 -1.87
N LEU A 11 15.38 3.50 -0.78
CA LEU A 11 15.21 4.93 -0.57
C LEU A 11 15.89 5.73 -1.69
N GLN A 12 17.10 5.38 -2.08
CA GLN A 12 17.81 5.99 -3.21
C GLN A 12 17.02 5.80 -4.51
N LYS A 13 16.50 4.59 -4.77
CA LYS A 13 15.63 4.34 -5.92
C LYS A 13 14.40 5.26 -5.95
N VAL A 14 13.79 5.54 -4.80
CA VAL A 14 12.67 6.49 -4.70
C VAL A 14 13.14 7.90 -5.06
N ILE A 15 14.24 8.37 -4.45
CA ILE A 15 14.82 9.70 -4.73
C ILE A 15 15.09 9.88 -6.24
N ASP A 16 15.74 8.89 -6.84
CA ASP A 16 16.13 8.92 -8.26
C ASP A 16 14.91 8.85 -9.18
N TYR A 17 13.88 8.04 -8.83
CA TYR A 17 12.65 7.91 -9.62
C TYR A 17 11.91 9.24 -9.77
N TYR A 18 11.85 10.05 -8.71
CA TYR A 18 11.24 11.39 -8.77
C TYR A 18 12.20 12.48 -9.26
N GLY A 19 13.46 12.15 -9.61
CA GLY A 19 14.47 13.11 -10.04
C GLY A 19 14.86 14.13 -8.96
N GLU A 20 14.70 13.77 -7.68
CA GLU A 20 14.95 14.67 -6.56
C GLU A 20 16.43 14.63 -6.15
N SER A 21 16.94 15.75 -5.64
CA SER A 21 18.20 15.73 -4.88
C SER A 21 17.94 15.33 -3.43
N ALA A 22 18.95 14.85 -2.71
CA ALA A 22 18.83 14.56 -1.28
C ALA A 22 18.31 15.76 -0.45
N SER A 23 18.68 16.98 -0.83
CA SER A 23 18.21 18.22 -0.20
C SER A 23 16.73 18.49 -0.49
N SER A 24 16.31 18.42 -1.76
CA SER A 24 14.92 18.64 -2.17
C SER A 24 13.99 17.57 -1.60
N PHE A 25 14.45 16.31 -1.60
CA PHE A 25 13.72 15.21 -0.97
C PHE A 25 13.48 15.45 0.53
N ALA A 26 14.51 15.91 1.26
CA ALA A 26 14.37 16.23 2.69
C ALA A 26 13.31 17.31 2.95
N GLU A 27 13.32 18.36 2.13
CA GLU A 27 12.35 19.46 2.20
C GLU A 27 10.93 18.96 1.92
N LYS A 28 10.76 18.14 0.87
CA LYS A 28 9.46 17.60 0.46
C LYS A 28 8.81 16.70 1.51
N ILE A 29 9.61 15.97 2.29
CA ILE A 29 9.11 15.13 3.38
C ILE A 29 9.13 15.84 4.75
N GLY A 30 9.53 17.11 4.82
CA GLY A 30 9.55 17.89 6.06
C GLY A 30 10.55 17.39 7.10
N VAL A 31 11.76 17.00 6.68
CA VAL A 31 12.86 16.62 7.57
C VAL A 31 14.12 17.44 7.30
N GLN A 32 15.04 17.45 8.25
CA GLN A 32 16.32 18.12 8.08
C GLN A 32 17.17 17.41 7.00
N ARG A 33 17.88 18.19 6.15
CA ARG A 33 18.77 17.65 5.11
C ARG A 33 19.84 16.68 5.66
N SER A 34 20.35 16.97 6.87
CA SER A 34 21.28 16.09 7.58
C SER A 34 20.69 14.70 7.87
N SER A 35 19.39 14.60 8.14
CA SER A 35 18.71 13.32 8.37
C SER A 35 18.79 12.41 7.15
N ILE A 36 18.57 12.95 5.95
CA ILE A 36 18.74 12.19 4.69
C ILE A 36 20.19 11.76 4.51
N SER A 37 21.15 12.68 4.69
CA SER A 37 22.58 12.37 4.53
C SER A 37 23.04 11.26 5.49
N HIS A 38 22.64 11.31 6.77
CA HIS A 38 23.01 10.30 7.76
C HIS A 38 22.35 8.94 7.51
N ILE A 39 21.13 8.91 6.94
CA ILE A 39 20.48 7.65 6.54
C ILE A 39 21.19 7.07 5.31
N LEU A 40 21.41 7.86 4.26
CA LEU A 40 22.03 7.39 3.01
C LEU A 40 23.48 6.91 3.21
N SER A 41 24.21 7.49 4.16
CA SER A 41 25.55 7.02 4.54
C SER A 41 25.55 5.77 5.43
N GLY A 42 24.38 5.31 5.88
CA GLY A 42 24.26 4.14 6.76
C GLY A 42 24.63 4.40 8.21
N ARG A 43 25.00 5.64 8.59
CA ARG A 43 25.29 6.02 9.98
C ARG A 43 24.05 5.86 10.86
N ASN A 44 22.88 6.21 10.34
CA ASN A 44 21.62 6.19 11.08
C ASN A 44 20.61 5.22 10.46
N LYS A 45 19.81 4.59 11.32
CA LYS A 45 18.59 3.87 10.90
C LYS A 45 17.43 4.86 10.75
N PRO A 46 16.51 4.65 9.80
CA PRO A 46 15.31 5.47 9.70
C PRO A 46 14.43 5.29 10.95
N SER A 47 13.86 6.39 11.44
CA SER A 47 12.81 6.35 12.46
C SER A 47 11.46 6.00 11.84
N LEU A 48 10.49 5.62 12.67
CA LEU A 48 9.12 5.42 12.19
C LEU A 48 8.53 6.72 11.60
N ASP A 49 8.73 7.85 12.28
CA ASP A 49 8.29 9.18 11.79
C ASP A 49 8.85 9.48 10.40
N PHE A 50 10.14 9.20 10.18
CA PHE A 50 10.76 9.35 8.87
C PHE A 50 10.07 8.51 7.79
N VAL A 51 9.83 7.22 8.08
CA VAL A 51 9.18 6.32 7.14
C VAL A 51 7.76 6.78 6.82
N LEU A 52 6.99 7.18 7.83
CA LEU A 52 5.62 7.68 7.65
C LEU A 52 5.57 8.95 6.79
N LYS A 53 6.53 9.86 6.97
CA LYS A 53 6.67 11.06 6.13
C LYS A 53 6.98 10.71 4.68
N VAL A 54 7.88 9.74 4.44
CA VAL A 54 8.15 9.25 3.08
C VAL A 54 6.88 8.71 2.43
N LEU A 55 6.13 7.85 3.12
CA LEU A 55 4.90 7.27 2.58
C LEU A 55 3.79 8.30 2.35
N SER A 56 3.72 9.33 3.18
CA SER A 56 2.75 10.41 3.05
C SER A 56 3.06 11.34 1.87
N SER A 57 4.35 11.60 1.62
CA SER A 57 4.81 12.48 0.52
C SER A 57 4.96 11.77 -0.82
N PHE A 58 5.15 10.44 -0.83
CA PHE A 58 5.34 9.61 -2.03
C PHE A 58 4.35 8.46 -2.02
N PRO A 59 3.13 8.72 -2.48
CA PRO A 59 2.02 7.79 -2.32
C PRO A 59 2.21 6.47 -3.09
N GLU A 60 3.04 6.46 -4.14
CA GLU A 60 3.41 5.27 -4.90
C GLU A 60 4.41 4.35 -4.17
N VAL A 61 4.96 4.78 -3.03
CA VAL A 61 5.87 3.98 -2.18
C VAL A 61 5.06 3.12 -1.22
N GLU A 62 5.25 1.81 -1.30
CA GLU A 62 4.60 0.86 -0.40
C GLU A 62 5.51 0.53 0.80
N LEU A 63 4.93 0.46 2.02
CA LEU A 63 5.68 0.28 3.27
C LEU A 63 6.49 -1.03 3.25
N TYR A 64 5.86 -2.13 2.87
CA TYR A 64 6.49 -3.44 2.90
C TYR A 64 7.57 -3.55 1.83
N TRP A 65 7.37 -2.94 0.66
CA TRP A 65 8.41 -2.78 -0.33
C TRP A 65 9.59 -1.97 0.21
N LEU A 66 9.35 -0.81 0.81
CA LEU A 66 10.41 0.06 1.32
C LEU A 66 11.23 -0.61 2.43
N LEU A 67 10.58 -1.33 3.35
CA LEU A 67 11.27 -1.94 4.51
C LEU A 67 11.83 -3.33 4.21
N ASN A 68 11.12 -4.16 3.46
CA ASN A 68 11.43 -5.58 3.28
C ASN A 68 11.75 -5.96 1.84
N GLY A 69 11.55 -5.06 0.87
CA GLY A 69 11.81 -5.30 -0.55
C GLY A 69 10.79 -6.24 -1.20
N LYS A 70 9.64 -6.46 -0.56
CA LYS A 70 8.56 -7.30 -1.06
C LYS A 70 7.40 -6.43 -1.52
N GLY A 71 6.84 -6.72 -2.68
CA GLY A 71 5.89 -5.82 -3.36
C GLY A 71 6.58 -5.09 -4.50
N GLU A 72 5.99 -3.99 -4.95
CA GLU A 72 6.44 -3.27 -6.14
C GLU A 72 6.50 -1.77 -5.87
N PHE A 73 7.46 -1.12 -6.53
CA PHE A 73 7.57 0.34 -6.59
C PHE A 73 7.98 0.73 -8.01
N PRO A 74 7.27 1.68 -8.64
CA PRO A 74 6.07 2.37 -8.13
C PRO A 74 4.84 1.45 -8.05
N SER A 75 4.00 1.64 -7.03
CA SER A 75 2.73 0.91 -6.88
C SER A 75 1.63 1.55 -7.75
N ASN A 76 0.95 0.75 -8.57
CA ASN A 76 -0.20 1.17 -9.38
C ASN A 76 -1.53 1.20 -8.60
N LYS A 77 -1.53 0.94 -7.30
CA LYS A 77 -2.78 1.03 -6.52
C LYS A 77 -3.18 2.50 -6.40
N ALA A 78 -4.32 2.86 -7.00
CA ALA A 78 -5.06 4.05 -6.64
C ALA A 78 -5.27 4.02 -5.11
N ILE A 79 -4.75 5.04 -4.45
CA ILE A 79 -4.55 5.03 -3.01
C ILE A 79 -5.90 5.31 -2.39
N THR A 80 -6.55 4.25 -1.92
CA THR A 80 -7.59 4.40 -0.91
C THR A 80 -6.86 4.77 0.38
N THR A 81 -6.65 6.07 0.58
CA THR A 81 -6.19 6.62 1.86
C THR A 81 -7.24 6.23 2.90
N SER A 82 -7.01 5.12 3.61
CA SER A 82 -7.80 4.71 4.76
C SER A 82 -7.44 5.60 5.94
N ASN A 83 -7.86 6.86 5.85
CA ASN A 83 -8.17 7.63 7.04
C ASN A 83 -9.37 6.92 7.67
N THR A 84 -9.19 6.43 8.89
CA THR A 84 -10.22 5.87 9.75
C THR A 84 -11.38 6.86 9.92
N LYS A 85 -12.38 6.71 9.05
CA LYS A 85 -13.79 7.05 9.24
C LYS A 85 -14.58 5.88 8.64
N PRO A 86 -15.62 5.35 9.30
CA PRO A 86 -16.51 4.41 8.63
C PRO A 86 -17.23 5.21 7.53
N GLN A 87 -16.76 5.06 6.29
CA GLN A 87 -17.46 5.52 5.10
C GLN A 87 -17.89 4.27 4.35
N ASP A 88 -19.20 4.23 4.08
CA ASP A 88 -19.90 3.18 3.38
C ASP A 88 -19.14 2.71 2.13
N LEU A 89 -18.77 1.44 2.12
CA LEU A 89 -18.18 0.77 0.98
C LEU A 89 -19.27 0.59 -0.08
N LYS A 90 -19.32 1.49 -1.07
CA LYS A 90 -19.93 1.17 -2.37
C LYS A 90 -18.98 0.21 -3.08
N ILE A 91 -19.23 -1.09 -2.91
CA ILE A 91 -18.63 -2.15 -3.72
C ILE A 91 -19.23 -2.00 -5.12
N GLU A 92 -18.47 -1.45 -6.07
CA GLU A 92 -18.79 -1.62 -7.48
C GLU A 92 -18.63 -3.11 -7.82
N GLU A 93 -19.73 -3.70 -8.27
CA GLU A 93 -19.83 -5.10 -8.69
C GLU A 93 -18.74 -5.46 -9.68
N THR A 94 -17.67 -6.09 -9.20
CA THR A 94 -16.75 -6.84 -10.05
C THR A 94 -17.11 -8.33 -9.98
N LEU A 95 -18.37 -8.66 -10.27
CA LEU A 95 -18.73 -10.00 -10.68
C LEU A 95 -18.44 -10.11 -12.18
N LYS A 96 -17.18 -10.40 -12.52
CA LYS A 96 -16.87 -11.03 -13.80
C LYS A 96 -17.49 -12.43 -13.78
N SER A 97 -18.79 -12.49 -14.10
CA SER A 97 -19.45 -13.73 -14.50
C SER A 97 -18.81 -14.14 -15.83
N GLU A 98 -17.92 -15.14 -15.78
CA GLU A 98 -17.72 -15.98 -16.95
C GLU A 98 -19.08 -16.54 -17.34
N ASN A 99 -19.62 -16.12 -18.49
CA ASN A 99 -20.80 -16.70 -19.10
C ASN A 99 -20.55 -18.18 -19.44
N LYS A 100 -20.56 -19.05 -18.43
CA LYS A 100 -20.64 -20.51 -18.59
C LYS A 100 -22.11 -20.89 -18.56
N THR A 101 -22.75 -20.73 -19.71
CA THR A 101 -24.05 -21.35 -19.98
C THR A 101 -23.93 -22.87 -19.74
N GLY A 102 -24.76 -23.41 -18.85
CA GLY A 102 -24.86 -24.86 -18.63
C GLY A 102 -24.45 -25.41 -17.25
N LYS A 103 -24.06 -24.58 -16.27
CA LYS A 103 -23.82 -25.08 -14.90
C LYS A 103 -25.13 -25.16 -14.10
N LYS A 104 -25.40 -26.33 -13.51
CA LYS A 104 -26.51 -26.53 -12.56
C LYS A 104 -26.10 -25.93 -11.20
N ILE A 105 -26.96 -25.08 -10.64
CA ILE A 105 -26.77 -24.53 -9.29
C ILE A 105 -27.17 -25.61 -8.27
N GLU A 106 -26.24 -25.95 -7.36
CA GLU A 106 -26.49 -26.91 -6.28
C GLU A 106 -27.01 -26.24 -4.99
N ARG A 107 -26.50 -25.04 -4.67
CA ARG A 107 -26.85 -24.31 -3.45
C ARG A 107 -26.66 -22.81 -3.60
N ILE A 108 -27.55 -22.03 -3.00
CA ILE A 108 -27.44 -20.58 -2.83
C ILE A 108 -27.53 -20.28 -1.33
N VAL A 109 -26.67 -19.38 -0.84
CA VAL A 109 -26.77 -18.83 0.52
C VAL A 109 -26.88 -17.31 0.41
N ILE A 110 -27.96 -16.74 0.94
CA ILE A 110 -28.24 -15.30 0.94
C ILE A 110 -27.97 -14.76 2.34
N PHE A 111 -27.11 -13.75 2.47
CA PHE A 111 -26.83 -13.07 3.74
C PHE A 111 -27.54 -11.73 3.79
N TYR A 112 -28.22 -11.45 4.89
CA TYR A 112 -28.89 -10.17 5.14
C TYR A 112 -28.03 -9.28 6.03
N ALA A 113 -28.27 -7.97 5.97
CA ALA A 113 -27.51 -6.98 6.74
C ALA A 113 -27.70 -7.11 8.26
N ASP A 114 -28.77 -7.77 8.71
CA ASP A 114 -29.04 -8.08 10.11
C ASP A 114 -28.27 -9.32 10.61
N GLY A 115 -27.43 -9.92 9.75
CA GLY A 115 -26.64 -11.11 10.06
C GLY A 115 -27.41 -12.43 9.91
N SER A 116 -28.69 -12.40 9.53
CA SER A 116 -29.43 -13.61 9.17
C SER A 116 -29.00 -14.14 7.80
N PHE A 117 -29.29 -15.42 7.52
CA PHE A 117 -29.05 -15.99 6.21
C PHE A 117 -30.12 -17.01 5.81
N GLU A 118 -30.38 -17.09 4.50
CA GLU A 118 -31.24 -18.12 3.89
C GLU A 118 -30.40 -19.09 3.06
N ASN A 119 -30.76 -20.37 3.09
CA ASN A 119 -30.08 -21.44 2.36
C ASN A 119 -31.06 -22.14 1.43
N PHE A 120 -30.82 -22.02 0.13
CA PHE A 120 -31.60 -22.70 -0.90
C PHE A 120 -30.77 -23.84 -1.48
N LYS A 121 -31.35 -25.03 -1.52
CA LYS A 121 -30.79 -26.19 -2.22
C LYS A 121 -31.79 -26.59 -3.30
N ASN A 122 -31.28 -26.97 -4.46
CA ASN A 122 -32.12 -27.54 -5.50
C ASN A 122 -32.36 -29.02 -5.12
N GLU A 123 -33.58 -29.36 -4.71
CA GLU A 123 -33.98 -30.75 -4.43
C GLU A 123 -34.07 -31.60 -5.71
#